data_AF-A0A4R4ZN90-F1
#
_entry.id   AF-A0A4R4ZN90-F1
#
_cell.length_a   1.000
_cell.length_b   1.000
_cell.length_c   1.000
_cell.angle_alpha   90.00
_cell.angle_beta   90.00
_cell.angle_gamma   90.00
#
_symmetry.space_group_name_H-M   'P 1'
#
loop_
_entity.id
_entity.type
_entity.pdbx_description
1 polymer ?
#
loop_
_entity_poly.entity_id
_entity_poly.type
_entity_poly.pdbx_seq_one_letter_code
_entity_poly.pdbx_strand_id
1 'polypeptide(L)'
;MCGMGRPEKPLDPAAGPVAQFAAALRELRNAAGRPTYRELARRSGLSATALTVAARGDQLPTLKVALAFVQACGGDRSEWERRWHAADTATACEKGNTENGPGGGGAPYLGLAAYDEHDADRFYGRKEPVADIVGQLSEHCVVAVVGPSGSGKSSLLRAGVIPAVHRDGLPGVLGPLTVVRLTPGAAPLTALASALASTTACPPPRPGKHQTRLSVWARQGNAAPEGGLLVVDQFEEVFTLCTDPDERAAFIGELLAAREPGSQVRVVLGLRADFFGHCAGHRELAAALQAATVLVAPMTAAELREVIVKPAAREQVMVEPALVATIVAEATGEPGMLPLVSHALLE
;
A
#
# COMPACT_ATOMS: atom_id res chain seq x y z
N MET A 1 -5.55 18.88 46.40
CA MET A 1 -4.11 18.71 46.12
C MET A 1 -3.96 17.97 44.81
N CYS A 2 -3.49 18.67 43.76
CA CYS A 2 -3.31 18.13 42.42
C CYS A 2 -2.34 16.94 42.44
N GLY A 3 -2.82 15.77 42.03
CA GLY A 3 -1.95 14.62 41.79
C GLY A 3 -1.03 14.94 40.62
N MET A 4 0.23 15.28 40.91
CA MET A 4 1.27 15.34 39.89
C MET A 4 1.41 13.94 39.31
N GLY A 5 0.98 13.77 38.07
CA GLY A 5 1.18 12.55 37.31
C GLY A 5 2.67 12.22 37.24
N ARG A 6 2.98 10.93 37.31
CA ARG A 6 4.35 10.39 37.22
C ARG A 6 5.09 11.05 36.05
N PRO A 7 6.29 11.63 36.28
CA PRO A 7 7.03 12.31 35.22
C PRO A 7 7.38 11.31 34.10
N GLU A 8 7.16 11.74 32.85
CA GLU A 8 7.48 10.95 31.67
C GLU A 8 8.99 10.76 31.56
N LYS A 9 9.43 9.55 31.14
CA LYS A 9 10.84 9.30 30.84
C LYS A 9 11.30 10.26 29.72
N PRO A 10 12.53 10.80 29.80
CA PRO A 10 13.11 11.60 28.72
C PRO A 10 13.11 10.80 27.42
N LEU A 11 12.68 11.43 26.32
CA LEU A 11 12.89 10.89 24.98
C LEU A 11 14.16 11.50 24.42
N ASP A 12 14.96 10.70 23.75
CA ASP A 12 16.05 11.19 22.91
C ASP A 12 15.51 11.39 21.49
N PRO A 13 15.32 12.64 21.00
CA PRO A 13 14.84 12.89 19.65
C PRO A 13 15.85 12.43 18.58
N ALA A 14 17.11 12.15 18.93
CA ALA A 14 18.10 11.61 18.00
C ALA A 14 17.99 10.09 17.83
N ALA A 15 17.14 9.41 18.62
CA ALA A 15 17.02 7.95 18.59
C ALA A 15 16.23 7.37 17.40
N GLY A 16 15.60 8.23 16.57
CA GLY A 16 14.89 7.83 15.36
C GLY A 16 13.58 8.60 15.12
N PRO A 17 12.92 8.43 13.96
CA PRO A 17 11.77 9.21 13.51
C PRO A 17 10.53 8.99 14.38
N VAL A 18 10.39 7.80 14.97
CA VAL A 18 9.33 7.51 15.96
C VAL A 18 9.55 8.34 17.24
N ALA A 19 10.79 8.42 17.73
CA ALA A 19 11.13 9.22 18.90
C ALA A 19 10.99 10.72 18.61
N GLN A 20 11.36 11.18 17.41
CA GLN A 20 11.14 12.56 16.95
C GLN A 20 9.66 12.91 16.91
N PHE A 21 8.83 12.03 16.33
CA PHE A 21 7.39 12.25 16.23
C PHE A 21 6.74 12.30 17.62
N ALA A 22 7.12 11.40 18.53
CA ALA A 22 6.62 11.40 19.90
C ALA A 22 7.10 12.63 20.71
N ALA A 23 8.34 13.08 20.50
CA ALA A 23 8.84 14.32 21.10
C ALA A 23 8.04 15.53 20.62
N ALA A 24 7.77 15.63 19.32
CA ALA A 24 6.94 16.68 18.75
C ALA A 24 5.51 16.66 19.32
N LEU A 25 4.90 15.48 19.52
CA LEU A 25 3.58 15.38 20.16
C LEU A 25 3.60 15.89 21.62
N ARG A 26 4.69 15.63 22.35
CA ARG A 26 4.87 16.16 23.72
C ARG A 26 5.06 17.67 23.73
N GLU A 27 5.76 18.22 22.75
CA GLU A 27 5.92 19.67 22.57
C GLU A 27 4.58 20.35 22.24
N LEU A 28 3.78 19.77 21.34
CA LEU A 28 2.44 20.26 21.03
C LEU A 28 1.56 20.28 22.30
N ARG A 29 1.63 19.21 23.11
CA ARG A 29 0.92 19.15 24.38
C ARG A 29 1.43 20.19 25.39
N ASN A 30 2.72 20.47 25.42
CA ASN A 30 3.28 21.53 26.25
C ASN A 30 2.77 22.90 25.83
N ALA A 31 2.75 23.19 24.53
CA ALA A 31 2.21 24.42 23.95
C ALA A 31 0.70 24.59 24.23
N ALA A 32 -0.04 23.48 24.27
CA ALA A 32 -1.47 23.46 24.62
C ALA A 32 -1.77 23.60 26.13
N GLY A 33 -0.77 23.94 26.96
CA GLY A 33 -0.95 24.15 28.40
C GLY A 33 -0.85 22.89 29.25
N ARG A 34 -0.15 21.85 28.75
CA ARG A 34 0.11 20.58 29.46
C ARG A 34 -1.16 19.86 29.97
N PRO A 35 -2.19 19.66 29.13
CA PRO A 35 -3.35 18.88 29.53
C PRO A 35 -2.92 17.45 29.91
N THR A 36 -3.54 16.90 30.96
CA THR A 36 -3.29 15.51 31.36
C THR A 36 -3.82 14.56 30.29
N TYR A 37 -3.25 13.35 30.18
CA TYR A 37 -3.77 12.34 29.23
C TYR A 37 -5.24 11.98 29.48
N ARG A 38 -5.73 12.12 30.71
CA ARG A 38 -7.14 11.91 31.07
C ARG A 38 -8.05 13.04 30.58
N GLU A 39 -7.52 14.26 30.51
CA GLU A 39 -8.20 15.42 29.94
C GLU A 39 -8.22 15.35 28.40
N LEU A 40 -7.10 14.96 27.78
CA LEU A 40 -7.03 14.71 26.33
C LEU A 40 -7.96 13.57 25.90
N ALA A 41 -8.09 12.52 26.71
CA ALA A 41 -9.04 11.42 26.48
C ALA A 41 -10.48 11.93 26.40
N ARG A 42 -10.87 12.85 27.29
CA ARG A 42 -12.21 13.45 27.30
C ARG A 42 -12.47 14.31 26.05
N ARG A 43 -11.45 15.00 25.55
CA ARG A 43 -11.56 15.90 24.37
C ARG A 43 -11.50 15.17 23.03
N SER A 44 -10.78 14.05 22.97
CA SER A 44 -10.56 13.27 21.73
C SER A 44 -11.51 12.07 21.58
N GLY A 45 -12.18 11.65 22.65
CA GLY A 45 -12.96 10.41 22.66
C GLY A 45 -12.11 9.12 22.68
N LEU A 46 -10.79 9.23 22.89
CA LEU A 46 -9.86 8.11 22.96
C LEU A 46 -9.55 7.73 24.42
N SER A 47 -8.99 6.52 24.63
CA SER A 47 -8.55 6.10 25.96
C SER A 47 -7.27 6.83 26.38
N ALA A 48 -7.15 7.15 27.69
CA ALA A 48 -5.95 7.77 28.24
C ALA A 48 -4.69 6.90 28.03
N THR A 49 -4.86 5.58 27.97
CA THR A 49 -3.79 4.61 27.68
C THR A 49 -3.29 4.75 26.24
N ALA A 50 -4.17 4.87 25.25
CA ALA A 50 -3.77 5.05 23.84
C ALA A 50 -2.97 6.36 23.64
N LEU A 51 -3.40 7.44 24.29
CA LEU A 51 -2.71 8.74 24.22
C LEU A 51 -1.36 8.71 24.96
N THR A 52 -1.26 7.94 26.04
CA THR A 52 0.01 7.72 26.75
C THR A 52 0.98 6.95 25.86
N VAL A 53 0.52 5.86 25.22
CA VAL A 53 1.33 5.04 24.31
C VAL A 53 1.80 5.86 23.10
N ALA A 54 0.91 6.66 22.50
CA ALA A 54 1.25 7.54 21.38
C ALA A 54 2.38 8.54 21.71
N ALA A 55 2.46 8.99 22.97
CA ALA A 55 3.48 9.91 23.44
C ALA A 55 4.73 9.21 24.01
N ARG A 56 4.79 7.87 24.06
CA ARG A 56 5.96 7.15 24.62
C ARG A 56 7.15 7.12 23.69
N GLY A 57 6.94 7.11 22.37
CA GLY A 57 8.01 7.04 21.37
C GLY A 57 8.58 5.64 21.13
N ASP A 58 7.91 4.59 21.64
CA ASP A 58 8.31 3.20 21.41
C ASP A 58 7.84 2.69 20.02
N GLN A 59 6.69 3.16 19.55
CA GLN A 59 6.11 2.81 18.24
C GLN A 59 5.33 4.01 17.68
N LEU A 60 5.27 4.11 16.35
CA LEU A 60 4.49 5.15 15.68
C LEU A 60 3.00 4.88 15.94
N PRO A 61 2.24 5.84 16.51
CA PRO A 61 0.81 5.67 16.73
C PRO A 61 0.07 5.58 15.40
N THR A 62 -1.11 4.95 15.35
CA THR A 62 -1.95 4.99 14.15
C THR A 62 -2.34 6.43 13.80
N LEU A 63 -2.50 6.72 12.51
CA LEU A 63 -2.87 8.07 12.03
C LEU A 63 -4.12 8.61 12.75
N LYS A 64 -5.12 7.75 12.98
CA LYS A 64 -6.33 8.10 13.74
C LYS A 64 -6.02 8.59 15.16
N VAL A 65 -5.12 7.91 15.88
CA VAL A 65 -4.73 8.28 17.24
C VAL A 65 -3.88 9.55 17.24
N ALA A 66 -2.95 9.69 16.29
CA ALA A 66 -2.12 10.88 16.15
C ALA A 66 -2.96 12.14 15.87
N LEU A 67 -3.86 12.09 14.89
CA LEU A 67 -4.69 13.25 14.52
C LEU A 67 -5.69 13.62 15.62
N ALA A 68 -6.25 12.64 16.33
CA ALA A 68 -7.12 12.90 17.48
C ALA A 68 -6.38 13.54 18.66
N PHE A 69 -5.12 13.15 18.89
CA PHE A 69 -4.24 13.79 19.87
C PHE A 69 -3.95 15.24 19.49
N VAL A 70 -3.58 15.48 18.23
CA VAL A 70 -3.26 16.81 17.69
C VAL A 70 -4.46 17.73 17.77
N GLN A 71 -5.64 17.24 17.36
CA GLN A 71 -6.89 18.01 17.43
C GLN A 71 -7.25 18.37 18.87
N ALA A 72 -7.09 17.46 19.83
CA ALA A 72 -7.34 17.73 21.25
C ALA A 72 -6.35 18.74 21.87
N CYS A 73 -5.19 18.92 21.25
CA CYS A 73 -4.19 19.94 21.59
C CYS A 73 -4.29 21.22 20.74
N GLY A 74 -5.22 21.28 19.77
CA GLY A 74 -5.41 22.46 18.91
C GLY A 74 -4.41 22.63 17.76
N GLY A 75 -3.72 21.55 17.34
CA GLY A 75 -2.81 21.59 16.18
C GLY A 75 -3.53 21.42 14.83
N ASP A 76 -2.84 21.76 13.73
CA ASP A 76 -3.36 21.61 12.37
C ASP A 76 -3.31 20.13 11.91
N ARG A 77 -4.48 19.58 11.59
CA ARG A 77 -4.63 18.19 11.14
C ARG A 77 -3.81 17.88 9.88
N SER A 78 -3.75 18.80 8.92
CA SER A 78 -3.13 18.56 7.62
C SER A 78 -1.60 18.57 7.70
N GLU A 79 -1.05 19.43 8.56
CA GLU A 79 0.38 19.48 8.85
C GLU A 79 0.85 18.21 9.56
N TRP A 80 0.07 17.76 10.55
CA TRP A 80 0.41 16.59 11.34
C TRP A 80 0.20 15.28 10.60
N GLU A 81 -0.72 15.23 9.63
CA GLU A 81 -0.85 14.12 8.70
C GLU A 81 0.40 13.97 7.81
N ARG A 82 0.91 15.09 7.25
CA ARG A 82 2.18 15.09 6.50
C ARG A 82 3.35 14.65 7.37
N ARG A 83 3.45 15.14 8.61
CA ARG A 83 4.51 14.74 9.56
C ARG A 83 4.42 13.26 9.93
N TRP A 84 3.21 12.73 10.05
CA TRP A 84 3.00 11.32 10.32
C TRP A 84 3.47 10.46 9.15
N HIS A 85 3.11 10.80 7.91
CA HIS A 85 3.60 10.10 6.72
C HIS A 85 5.12 10.21 6.53
N ALA A 86 5.71 11.36 6.87
CA ALA A 86 7.16 11.54 6.87
C ALA A 86 7.86 10.67 7.94
N ALA A 87 7.27 10.55 9.13
CA ALA A 87 7.79 9.68 10.18
C ALA A 87 7.63 8.19 9.82
N ASP A 88 6.53 7.81 9.18
CA ASP A 88 6.27 6.44 8.72
C ASP A 88 7.28 6.01 7.63
N THR A 89 7.48 6.87 6.62
CA THR A 89 8.49 6.66 5.57
C THR A 89 9.92 6.65 6.13
N ALA A 90 10.26 7.57 7.03
CA ALA A 90 11.58 7.56 7.69
C ALA A 90 11.78 6.33 8.58
N THR A 91 10.73 5.84 9.26
CA THR A 91 10.79 4.61 10.07
C THR A 91 11.01 3.39 9.18
N ALA A 92 10.37 3.36 8.01
CA ALA A 92 10.60 2.32 7.00
C ALA A 92 12.06 2.35 6.49
N CYS A 93 12.63 3.53 6.24
CA CYS A 93 14.03 3.70 5.84
C CYS A 93 15.02 3.33 6.95
N GLU A 94 14.77 3.68 8.22
CA GLU A 94 15.67 3.34 9.33
C GLU A 94 15.66 1.84 9.67
N LYS A 95 14.50 1.19 9.62
CA LYS A 95 14.40 -0.27 9.73
C LYS A 95 15.18 -0.97 8.61
N GLY A 96 15.20 -0.39 7.41
CA GLY A 96 16.02 -0.89 6.29
C GLY A 96 17.55 -0.74 6.48
N ASN A 97 18.03 0.12 7.40
CA ASN A 97 19.46 0.42 7.54
C ASN A 97 20.07 -0.08 8.87
N THR A 98 19.27 -0.27 9.92
CA THR A 98 19.72 -0.82 11.22
C THR A 98 19.68 -2.35 11.31
N GLU A 99 19.05 -3.03 10.35
CA GLU A 99 19.02 -4.50 10.26
C GLU A 99 20.22 -5.12 9.49
N ASN A 100 21.20 -4.31 9.06
CA ASN A 100 22.45 -4.80 8.46
C ASN A 100 23.59 -4.97 9.50
N GLY A 101 23.25 -5.41 10.71
CA GLY A 101 24.20 -5.96 11.68
C GLY A 101 24.33 -7.48 11.49
N PRO A 102 25.53 -8.08 11.62
CA PRO A 102 25.72 -9.51 11.40
C PRO A 102 25.09 -10.32 12.55
N GLY A 103 23.78 -10.61 12.47
CA GLY A 103 23.08 -11.49 13.41
C GLY A 103 21.60 -11.22 13.72
N GLY A 104 20.89 -10.32 13.02
CA GLY A 104 19.46 -10.06 13.24
C GLY A 104 18.59 -10.50 12.05
N GLY A 105 18.15 -11.76 12.04
CA GLY A 105 17.14 -12.22 11.08
C GLY A 105 15.80 -11.54 11.38
N GLY A 106 15.23 -10.84 10.40
CA GLY A 106 13.91 -10.24 10.53
C GLY A 106 12.84 -11.32 10.67
N ALA A 107 11.71 -11.02 11.30
CA ALA A 107 10.63 -12.00 11.43
C ALA A 107 10.20 -12.52 10.03
N PRO A 108 10.07 -13.84 9.85
CA PRO A 108 9.80 -14.43 8.53
C PRO A 108 8.41 -14.07 7.97
N TYR A 109 7.49 -13.63 8.82
CA TYR A 109 6.11 -13.29 8.44
C TYR A 109 5.76 -11.87 8.90
N LEU A 110 4.89 -11.19 8.16
CA LEU A 110 4.49 -9.79 8.41
C LEU A 110 3.22 -9.65 9.25
N GLY A 111 2.62 -10.75 9.69
CA GLY A 111 1.34 -10.74 10.39
C GLY A 111 0.19 -10.25 9.52
N LEU A 112 -0.64 -9.34 10.06
CA LEU A 112 -1.76 -8.73 9.34
C LEU A 112 -1.35 -7.66 8.33
N ALA A 113 -0.06 -7.28 8.29
CA ALA A 113 0.41 -6.32 7.31
C ALA A 113 0.45 -6.95 5.91
N ALA A 114 0.09 -6.16 4.90
CA ALA A 114 0.25 -6.56 3.51
C ALA A 114 1.73 -6.47 3.11
N TYR A 115 2.22 -7.46 2.34
CA TYR A 115 3.54 -7.40 1.73
C TYR A 115 3.64 -6.21 0.75
N ASP A 116 4.74 -5.49 0.83
CA ASP A 116 5.09 -4.37 -0.04
C ASP A 116 6.27 -4.73 -0.98
N GLU A 117 6.71 -3.78 -1.82
CA GLU A 117 7.77 -3.98 -2.82
C GLU A 117 9.09 -4.47 -2.20
N HIS A 118 9.42 -3.95 -1.01
CA HIS A 118 10.62 -4.32 -0.25
C HIS A 118 10.58 -5.75 0.30
N ASP A 119 9.37 -6.34 0.39
CA ASP A 119 9.15 -7.68 0.92
C ASP A 119 9.12 -8.75 -0.18
N ALA A 120 9.45 -8.40 -1.44
CA ALA A 120 9.46 -9.32 -2.59
C ALA A 120 10.22 -10.63 -2.33
N ASP A 121 11.25 -10.50 -1.53
CA ASP A 121 12.20 -11.52 -1.09
C ASP A 121 11.58 -12.54 -0.10
N ARG A 122 10.48 -12.16 0.54
CA ARG A 122 9.66 -12.98 1.44
C ARG A 122 8.34 -13.42 0.80
N PHE A 123 8.07 -13.02 -0.46
CA PHE A 123 6.83 -13.30 -1.16
C PHE A 123 6.91 -14.62 -1.96
N TYR A 124 6.15 -15.64 -1.53
CA TYR A 124 6.16 -16.99 -2.14
C TYR A 124 4.75 -17.47 -2.54
N GLY A 125 4.68 -18.60 -3.24
CA GLY A 125 3.42 -19.26 -3.61
C GLY A 125 2.59 -18.56 -4.69
N ARG A 126 3.09 -17.49 -5.32
CA ARG A 126 2.37 -16.72 -6.35
C ARG A 126 3.16 -16.48 -7.64
N LYS A 127 4.08 -17.39 -7.97
CA LYS A 127 4.96 -17.24 -9.14
C LYS A 127 4.17 -17.24 -10.46
N GLU A 128 3.24 -18.18 -10.61
CA GLU A 128 2.42 -18.31 -11.83
C GLU A 128 1.53 -17.09 -12.06
N PRO A 129 0.70 -16.62 -11.09
CA PRO A 129 -0.08 -15.40 -11.28
C PRO A 129 0.76 -14.15 -11.58
N VAL A 130 1.96 -14.00 -11.01
CA VAL A 130 2.87 -12.89 -11.35
C VAL A 130 3.30 -12.97 -12.81
N ALA A 131 3.74 -14.16 -13.26
CA ALA A 131 4.17 -14.38 -14.63
C ALA A 131 3.02 -14.12 -15.63
N ASP A 132 1.81 -14.56 -15.32
CA ASP A 132 0.62 -14.33 -16.14
C ASP A 132 0.30 -12.83 -16.25
N ILE A 133 0.35 -12.08 -15.14
CA ILE A 133 0.10 -10.65 -15.15
C ILE A 133 1.16 -9.91 -15.98
N VAL A 134 2.44 -10.24 -15.79
CA VAL A 134 3.54 -9.62 -16.56
C VAL A 134 3.41 -9.95 -18.05
N GLY A 135 3.06 -11.20 -18.40
CA GLY A 135 2.78 -11.61 -19.77
C GLY A 135 1.63 -10.81 -20.38
N GLN A 136 0.52 -10.68 -19.68
CA GLN A 136 -0.63 -9.88 -20.13
C GLN A 136 -0.28 -8.40 -20.30
N LEU A 137 0.54 -7.82 -19.41
CA LEU A 137 0.99 -6.42 -19.51
C LEU A 137 1.92 -6.17 -20.72
N SER A 138 2.56 -7.22 -21.24
CA SER A 138 3.38 -7.12 -22.45
C SER A 138 2.54 -6.98 -23.74
N GLU A 139 1.34 -7.58 -23.75
CA GLU A 139 0.45 -7.61 -24.92
C GLU A 139 -0.67 -6.56 -24.84
N HIS A 140 -1.08 -6.18 -23.62
CA HIS A 140 -2.24 -5.33 -23.38
C HIS A 140 -1.89 -4.10 -22.53
N CYS A 141 -2.45 -2.94 -22.91
CA CYS A 141 -2.21 -1.71 -22.17
C CYS A 141 -2.97 -1.63 -20.83
N VAL A 142 -4.05 -2.41 -20.68
CA VAL A 142 -4.89 -2.43 -19.48
C VAL A 142 -5.16 -3.88 -19.13
N VAL A 143 -4.78 -4.30 -17.92
CA VAL A 143 -4.94 -5.67 -17.43
C VAL A 143 -5.70 -5.65 -16.11
N ALA A 144 -6.72 -6.51 -15.97
CA ALA A 144 -7.43 -6.68 -14.72
C ALA A 144 -6.85 -7.84 -13.92
N VAL A 145 -6.71 -7.66 -12.60
CA VAL A 145 -6.39 -8.71 -11.63
C VAL A 145 -7.59 -8.88 -10.72
N VAL A 146 -8.34 -9.95 -10.94
CA VAL A 146 -9.67 -10.13 -10.36
C VAL A 146 -9.67 -11.31 -9.40
N GLY A 147 -10.25 -11.13 -8.22
CA GLY A 147 -10.33 -12.21 -7.24
C GLY A 147 -11.10 -11.82 -5.97
N PRO A 148 -11.42 -12.78 -5.10
CA PRO A 148 -12.18 -12.51 -3.87
C PRO A 148 -11.40 -11.60 -2.92
N SER A 149 -12.10 -11.00 -1.96
CA SER A 149 -11.44 -10.22 -0.91
C SER A 149 -10.48 -11.11 -0.11
N GLY A 150 -9.32 -10.56 0.26
CA GLY A 150 -8.32 -11.29 1.05
C GLY A 150 -7.56 -12.41 0.31
N SER A 151 -7.70 -12.55 -1.02
CA SER A 151 -6.90 -13.51 -1.82
C SER A 151 -5.43 -13.10 -2.01
N GLY A 152 -5.03 -11.94 -1.47
CA GLY A 152 -3.69 -11.40 -1.57
C GLY A 152 -3.42 -10.55 -2.82
N LYS A 153 -4.44 -10.06 -3.55
CA LYS A 153 -4.27 -9.23 -4.77
C LYS A 153 -3.34 -8.04 -4.56
N SER A 154 -3.53 -7.29 -3.48
CA SER A 154 -2.70 -6.11 -3.18
C SER A 154 -1.24 -6.51 -2.96
N SER A 155 -0.97 -7.58 -2.22
CA SER A 155 0.39 -8.12 -2.04
C SER A 155 0.95 -8.72 -3.33
N LEU A 156 0.13 -9.37 -4.16
CA LEU A 156 0.52 -9.88 -5.47
C LEU A 156 1.00 -8.76 -6.39
N LEU A 157 0.27 -7.64 -6.43
CA LEU A 157 0.64 -6.47 -7.21
C LEU A 157 1.92 -5.84 -6.65
N ARG A 158 1.98 -5.60 -5.33
CA ARG A 158 3.07 -4.86 -4.67
C ARG A 158 4.37 -5.66 -4.54
N ALA A 159 4.32 -6.86 -3.99
CA ALA A 159 5.49 -7.69 -3.70
C ALA A 159 5.83 -8.69 -4.81
N GLY A 160 4.91 -8.90 -5.77
CA GLY A 160 5.11 -9.79 -6.91
C GLY A 160 5.37 -9.03 -8.21
N VAL A 161 4.34 -8.36 -8.72
CA VAL A 161 4.36 -7.75 -10.07
C VAL A 161 5.33 -6.58 -10.15
N ILE A 162 5.28 -5.62 -9.23
CA ILE A 162 6.16 -4.44 -9.27
C ILE A 162 7.65 -4.83 -9.24
N PRO A 163 8.13 -5.69 -8.31
CA PRO A 163 9.50 -6.18 -8.29
C PRO A 163 9.90 -6.95 -9.56
N ALA A 164 8.99 -7.75 -10.14
CA ALA A 164 9.25 -8.47 -11.38
C ALA A 164 9.46 -7.48 -12.55
N VAL A 165 8.61 -6.46 -12.67
CA VAL A 165 8.74 -5.42 -13.71
C VAL A 165 10.01 -4.59 -13.52
N HIS A 166 10.39 -4.25 -12.28
CA HIS A 166 11.65 -3.54 -12.03
C HIS A 166 12.88 -4.35 -12.40
N ARG A 167 12.86 -5.66 -12.16
CA ARG A 167 13.99 -6.56 -12.42
C ARG A 167 14.14 -6.89 -13.90
N ASP A 168 13.05 -7.30 -14.53
CA ASP A 168 13.06 -7.93 -15.85
C ASP A 168 12.57 -6.97 -16.95
N GLY A 169 12.01 -5.82 -16.57
CA GLY A 169 11.33 -4.90 -17.48
C GLY A 169 9.98 -5.43 -17.95
N LEU A 170 9.33 -4.68 -18.83
CA LEU A 170 8.13 -5.15 -19.55
C LEU A 170 8.43 -5.26 -21.04
N PRO A 171 8.28 -6.44 -21.65
CA PRO A 171 8.44 -6.59 -23.09
C PRO A 171 7.48 -5.65 -23.84
N GLY A 172 7.99 -4.97 -24.87
CA GLY A 172 7.20 -4.00 -25.65
C GLY A 172 7.10 -2.60 -25.03
N VAL A 173 7.75 -2.37 -23.87
CA VAL A 173 7.93 -1.04 -23.28
C VAL A 173 9.40 -0.65 -23.34
N LEU A 174 9.69 0.56 -23.83
CA LEU A 174 11.06 1.05 -23.97
C LEU A 174 11.53 1.75 -22.68
N GLY A 175 12.77 1.47 -22.29
CA GLY A 175 13.44 2.14 -21.17
C GLY A 175 13.03 1.65 -19.79
N PRO A 176 13.58 2.27 -18.72
CA PRO A 176 13.17 1.98 -17.36
C PRO A 176 11.70 2.38 -17.15
N LEU A 177 10.94 1.54 -16.46
CA LEU A 177 9.55 1.85 -16.14
C LEU A 177 9.46 2.64 -14.84
N THR A 178 8.76 3.78 -14.89
CA THR A 178 8.30 4.45 -13.68
C THR A 178 7.01 3.78 -13.19
N VAL A 179 7.03 3.25 -11.97
CA VAL A 179 5.87 2.61 -11.36
C VAL A 179 5.14 3.61 -10.46
N VAL A 180 3.83 3.75 -10.65
CA VAL A 180 2.95 4.59 -9.84
C VAL A 180 1.84 3.74 -9.28
N ARG A 181 1.65 3.78 -7.96
CA ARG A 181 0.54 3.10 -7.28
C ARG A 181 -0.51 4.11 -6.83
N LEU A 182 -1.78 3.78 -7.03
CA LEU A 182 -2.88 4.54 -6.45
C LEU A 182 -4.02 3.64 -5.96
N THR A 183 -4.76 4.19 -5.00
CA THR A 183 -6.06 3.68 -4.56
C THR A 183 -7.08 4.80 -4.80
N PRO A 184 -8.15 4.58 -5.60
CA PRO A 184 -8.99 5.67 -6.12
C PRO A 184 -9.66 6.54 -5.06
N GLY A 185 -10.21 5.96 -3.99
CA GLY A 185 -10.97 6.70 -2.98
C GLY A 185 -12.25 7.36 -3.51
N ALA A 186 -12.73 8.37 -2.77
CA ALA A 186 -13.94 9.12 -3.12
C ALA A 186 -13.74 10.12 -4.26
N ALA A 187 -12.50 10.55 -4.53
CA ALA A 187 -12.14 11.50 -5.59
C ALA A 187 -11.02 10.95 -6.50
N PRO A 188 -11.33 9.97 -7.37
CA PRO A 188 -10.33 9.23 -8.16
C PRO A 188 -9.41 10.10 -9.03
N LEU A 189 -9.92 11.19 -9.61
CA LEU A 189 -9.10 12.07 -10.44
C LEU A 189 -8.06 12.83 -9.61
N THR A 190 -8.41 13.19 -8.38
CA THR A 190 -7.49 13.85 -7.45
C THR A 190 -6.42 12.87 -6.97
N ALA A 191 -6.82 11.64 -6.64
CA ALA A 191 -5.89 10.57 -6.27
C ALA A 191 -4.87 10.28 -7.39
N LEU A 192 -5.35 10.18 -8.65
CA LEU A 192 -4.49 10.01 -9.81
C LEU A 192 -3.51 11.18 -9.98
N ALA A 193 -4.00 12.42 -9.93
CA ALA A 193 -3.15 13.59 -10.07
C ALA A 193 -2.04 13.65 -9.01
N SER A 194 -2.38 13.33 -7.76
CA SER A 194 -1.43 13.30 -6.65
C SER A 194 -0.37 12.20 -6.83
N ALA A 195 -0.78 11.00 -7.24
CA ALA A 195 0.12 9.87 -7.43
C ALA A 195 1.10 10.09 -8.59
N LEU A 196 0.66 10.71 -9.68
CA LEU A 196 1.56 11.04 -10.79
C LEU A 196 2.55 12.14 -10.40
N ALA A 197 2.08 13.17 -9.69
CA ALA A 197 2.92 14.30 -9.26
C ALA A 197 4.03 13.91 -8.26
N SER A 198 3.85 12.83 -7.48
CA SER A 198 4.91 12.37 -6.56
C SER A 198 6.08 11.68 -7.25
N THR A 199 5.93 11.30 -8.53
CA THR A 199 6.99 10.63 -9.30
C THR A 199 7.79 11.57 -10.19
N THR A 200 7.34 12.81 -10.34
CA THR A 200 7.99 13.81 -11.18
C THR A 200 8.45 15.00 -10.34
N ALA A 201 9.69 15.46 -10.53
CA ALA A 201 10.21 16.65 -9.84
C ALA A 201 9.44 17.94 -10.21
N CYS A 202 8.69 17.91 -11.31
CA CYS A 202 7.76 18.95 -11.73
C CYS A 202 6.34 18.35 -11.79
N PRO A 203 5.30 19.01 -11.23
CA PRO A 203 3.93 18.52 -11.41
C PRO A 203 3.60 18.42 -12.90
N PRO A 204 2.84 17.39 -13.32
CA PRO A 204 2.47 17.27 -14.72
C PRO A 204 1.74 18.54 -15.17
N PRO A 205 2.10 19.15 -16.31
CA PRO A 205 1.41 20.28 -16.88
C PRO A 205 -0.05 19.89 -17.10
N ARG A 206 -0.92 20.88 -16.97
CA ARG A 206 -2.36 20.64 -17.14
C ARG A 206 -2.59 20.06 -18.54
N PRO A 207 -3.29 18.92 -18.65
CA PRO A 207 -3.61 18.36 -19.94
C PRO A 207 -4.36 19.39 -20.80
N GLY A 208 -3.98 19.49 -22.07
CA GLY A 208 -4.74 20.26 -23.06
C GLY A 208 -6.08 19.57 -23.38
N LYS A 209 -6.91 20.20 -24.22
CA LYS A 209 -8.26 19.70 -24.60
C LYS A 209 -8.30 18.26 -25.17
N HIS A 210 -7.15 17.69 -25.53
CA HIS A 210 -7.01 16.36 -26.14
C HIS A 210 -5.93 15.48 -25.49
N GLN A 211 -5.42 15.87 -24.31
CA GLN A 211 -4.39 15.08 -23.62
C GLN A 211 -4.96 14.56 -22.32
N THR A 212 -4.51 13.39 -21.90
CA THR A 212 -4.81 12.80 -20.59
C THR A 212 -3.61 12.99 -19.66
N ARG A 213 -3.85 12.96 -18.36
CA ARG A 213 -2.78 13.06 -17.35
C ARG A 213 -1.76 11.94 -17.52
N LEU A 214 -2.20 10.72 -17.86
CA LEU A 214 -1.30 9.60 -18.15
C LEU A 214 -0.44 9.83 -19.39
N SER A 215 -1.04 10.34 -20.48
CA SER A 215 -0.29 10.64 -21.70
C SER A 215 0.77 11.73 -21.50
N VAL A 216 0.50 12.69 -20.60
CA VAL A 216 1.41 13.77 -20.23
C VAL A 216 2.54 13.25 -19.37
N TRP A 217 2.22 12.47 -18.34
CA TRP A 217 3.19 11.86 -17.42
C TRP A 217 4.18 10.94 -18.15
N ALA A 218 3.70 10.07 -19.04
CA ALA A 218 4.54 9.15 -19.79
C ALA A 218 5.55 9.84 -20.73
N ARG A 219 5.34 11.13 -21.03
CA ARG A 219 6.22 11.92 -21.90
C ARG A 219 7.25 12.75 -21.13
N GLN A 220 7.24 12.71 -19.79
CA GLN A 220 7.95 13.69 -18.94
C GLN A 220 9.23 13.20 -18.24
N GLY A 221 9.80 12.08 -18.69
CA GLY A 221 11.07 11.55 -18.16
C GLY A 221 12.34 12.22 -18.70
N ASN A 222 12.53 12.29 -20.02
CA ASN A 222 13.60 13.03 -20.71
C ASN A 222 13.40 12.83 -22.23
N ALA A 223 14.35 13.26 -23.08
CA ALA A 223 14.31 13.11 -24.54
C ALA A 223 14.16 11.67 -25.11
N ALA A 224 14.03 10.64 -24.25
CA ALA A 224 13.67 9.28 -24.61
C ALA A 224 12.37 8.88 -23.88
N PRO A 225 11.44 8.17 -24.55
CA PRO A 225 10.17 7.77 -23.94
C PRO A 225 10.42 6.71 -22.86
N GLU A 226 10.37 7.12 -21.60
CA GLU A 226 10.36 6.20 -20.46
C GLU A 226 8.94 5.65 -20.30
N GLY A 227 8.80 4.33 -20.29
CA GLY A 227 7.53 3.68 -20.05
C GLY A 227 7.01 3.88 -18.63
N GLY A 228 5.73 3.58 -18.45
CA GLY A 228 5.06 3.76 -17.16
C GLY A 228 4.16 2.59 -16.79
N LEU A 229 4.21 2.14 -15.54
CA LEU A 229 3.25 1.18 -15.00
C LEU A 229 2.40 1.85 -13.93
N LEU A 230 1.10 1.93 -14.19
CA LEU A 230 0.11 2.40 -13.24
C LEU A 230 -0.58 1.22 -12.56
N VAL A 231 -0.42 1.09 -11.25
CA VAL A 231 -1.06 0.08 -10.41
C VAL A 231 -2.24 0.73 -9.69
N VAL A 232 -3.47 0.41 -10.12
CA VAL A 232 -4.70 0.85 -9.45
C VAL A 232 -5.19 -0.28 -8.56
N ASP A 233 -4.91 -0.19 -7.27
CA ASP A 233 -5.33 -1.18 -6.28
C ASP A 233 -6.69 -0.78 -5.69
N GLN A 234 -7.53 -1.76 -5.35
CA GLN A 234 -8.92 -1.56 -4.92
C GLN A 234 -9.74 -0.72 -5.91
N PHE A 235 -9.71 -1.08 -7.19
CA PHE A 235 -10.43 -0.36 -8.25
C PHE A 235 -11.95 -0.31 -8.01
N GLU A 236 -12.52 -1.26 -7.25
CA GLU A 236 -13.92 -1.21 -6.84
C GLU A 236 -14.32 0.09 -6.10
N GLU A 237 -13.37 0.81 -5.49
CA GLU A 237 -13.63 2.08 -4.81
C GLU A 237 -14.24 3.14 -5.73
N VAL A 238 -13.97 3.05 -7.04
CA VAL A 238 -14.60 3.90 -8.06
C VAL A 238 -16.11 3.72 -8.11
N PHE A 239 -16.61 2.54 -7.76
CA PHE A 239 -18.05 2.24 -7.72
C PHE A 239 -18.64 2.35 -6.31
N THR A 240 -17.84 2.16 -5.26
CA THR A 240 -18.34 2.15 -3.87
C THR A 240 -18.18 3.49 -3.14
N LEU A 241 -17.11 4.25 -3.42
CA LEU A 241 -16.77 5.48 -2.69
C LEU A 241 -16.98 6.74 -3.53
N CYS A 242 -16.74 6.68 -4.84
CA CYS A 242 -16.98 7.81 -5.73
C CYS A 242 -18.47 7.93 -6.07
N THR A 243 -19.10 8.99 -5.56
CA THR A 243 -20.54 9.24 -5.73
C THR A 243 -20.86 9.98 -7.03
N ASP A 244 -19.89 10.68 -7.63
CA ASP A 244 -20.04 11.44 -8.88
C ASP A 244 -19.82 10.55 -10.12
N PRO A 245 -20.87 10.29 -10.94
CA PRO A 245 -20.75 9.50 -12.16
C PRO A 245 -19.83 10.12 -13.22
N ASP A 246 -19.77 11.45 -13.30
CA ASP A 246 -18.96 12.16 -14.30
C ASP A 246 -17.47 12.09 -13.92
N GLU A 247 -17.15 12.26 -12.63
CA GLU A 247 -15.78 12.03 -12.13
C GLU A 247 -15.33 10.59 -12.37
N ARG A 248 -16.20 9.61 -12.07
CA ARG A 248 -15.94 8.19 -12.35
C ARG A 248 -15.66 7.95 -13.85
N ALA A 249 -16.52 8.47 -14.73
CA ALA A 249 -16.37 8.28 -16.17
C ALA A 249 -15.08 8.92 -16.68
N ALA A 250 -14.75 10.13 -16.20
CA ALA A 250 -13.50 10.81 -16.53
C ALA A 250 -12.26 10.04 -16.04
N PHE A 251 -12.28 9.50 -14.82
CA PHE A 251 -11.19 8.68 -14.31
C PHE A 251 -11.00 7.39 -15.13
N ILE A 252 -12.08 6.70 -15.49
CA ILE A 252 -11.99 5.53 -16.37
C ILE A 252 -11.44 5.91 -17.75
N GLY A 253 -11.84 7.06 -18.30
CA GLY A 253 -11.30 7.59 -19.55
C GLY A 253 -9.79 7.85 -19.48
N GLU A 254 -9.31 8.41 -18.36
CA GLU A 254 -7.88 8.59 -18.11
C GLU A 254 -7.11 7.26 -18.16
N LEU A 255 -7.60 6.22 -17.49
CA LEU A 255 -6.97 4.89 -17.50
C LEU A 255 -6.94 4.28 -18.91
N LEU A 256 -8.03 4.44 -19.66
CA LEU A 256 -8.16 3.89 -21.01
C LEU A 256 -7.29 4.61 -22.04
N ALA A 257 -6.84 5.84 -21.76
CA ALA A 257 -5.90 6.55 -22.62
C ALA A 257 -4.54 5.83 -22.75
N ALA A 258 -4.22 4.89 -21.84
CA ALA A 258 -3.07 4.00 -22.01
C ALA A 258 -3.14 3.15 -23.30
N ARG A 259 -4.33 3.01 -23.90
CA ARG A 259 -4.56 2.28 -25.16
C ARG A 259 -4.31 3.13 -26.41
N GLU A 260 -4.02 4.42 -26.26
CA GLU A 260 -3.71 5.29 -27.40
C GLU A 260 -2.47 4.77 -28.16
N PRO A 261 -2.47 4.83 -29.50
CA PRO A 261 -1.33 4.39 -30.29
C PRO A 261 -0.02 5.07 -29.87
N GLY A 262 1.03 4.29 -29.65
CA GLY A 262 2.34 4.79 -29.21
C GLY A 262 2.46 5.04 -27.71
N SER A 263 1.41 4.81 -26.92
CA SER A 263 1.47 4.84 -25.46
C SER A 263 2.44 3.78 -24.92
N GLN A 264 3.37 4.22 -24.08
CA GLN A 264 4.28 3.37 -23.31
C GLN A 264 3.74 3.12 -21.88
N VAL A 265 2.48 3.51 -21.60
CA VAL A 265 1.83 3.27 -20.32
C VAL A 265 1.16 1.91 -20.32
N ARG A 266 1.32 1.19 -19.21
CA ARG A 266 0.58 -0.01 -18.85
C ARG A 266 -0.20 0.26 -17.58
N VAL A 267 -1.42 -0.25 -17.51
CA VAL A 267 -2.32 -0.11 -16.36
C VAL A 267 -2.68 -1.49 -15.87
N VAL A 268 -2.52 -1.74 -14.57
CA VAL A 268 -3.02 -2.94 -13.91
C VAL A 268 -4.07 -2.55 -12.86
N LEU A 269 -5.23 -3.20 -12.92
CA LEU A 269 -6.37 -2.93 -12.05
C LEU A 269 -6.58 -4.10 -11.08
N GLY A 270 -6.32 -3.88 -9.79
CA GLY A 270 -6.73 -4.82 -8.74
C GLY A 270 -8.22 -4.63 -8.46
N LEU A 271 -9.03 -5.63 -8.76
CA LEU A 271 -10.50 -5.55 -8.66
C LEU A 271 -11.06 -6.75 -7.91
N ARG A 272 -12.07 -6.53 -7.07
CA ARG A 272 -12.85 -7.64 -6.51
C ARG A 272 -13.80 -8.26 -7.53
N ALA A 273 -13.91 -9.59 -7.50
CA ALA A 273 -14.74 -10.34 -8.45
C ALA A 273 -16.23 -9.93 -8.47
N ASP A 274 -16.81 -9.56 -7.32
CA ASP A 274 -18.18 -9.07 -7.20
C ASP A 274 -18.40 -7.69 -7.85
N PHE A 275 -17.33 -6.94 -8.11
CA PHE A 275 -17.39 -5.64 -8.77
C PHE A 275 -17.12 -5.70 -10.29
N PHE A 276 -16.74 -6.86 -10.83
CA PHE A 276 -16.50 -7.02 -12.27
C PHE A 276 -17.73 -6.67 -13.11
N GLY A 277 -18.94 -7.01 -12.64
CA GLY A 277 -20.19 -6.66 -13.32
C GLY A 277 -20.44 -5.15 -13.44
N HIS A 278 -19.95 -4.35 -12.50
CA HIS A 278 -20.11 -2.88 -12.55
C HIS A 278 -19.27 -2.26 -13.69
N CYS A 279 -18.15 -2.89 -14.04
CA CYS A 279 -17.35 -2.47 -15.19
C CYS A 279 -18.08 -2.65 -16.53
N ALA A 280 -19.07 -3.55 -16.60
CA ALA A 280 -19.89 -3.76 -17.81
C ALA A 280 -20.73 -2.53 -18.17
N GLY A 281 -21.01 -1.64 -17.20
CA GLY A 281 -21.67 -0.35 -17.45
C GLY A 281 -20.83 0.63 -18.28
N HIS A 282 -19.53 0.35 -18.45
CA HIS A 282 -18.59 1.17 -19.20
C HIS A 282 -18.04 0.36 -20.39
N ARG A 283 -18.61 0.56 -21.59
CA ARG A 283 -18.34 -0.27 -22.78
C ARG A 283 -16.86 -0.45 -23.10
N GLU A 284 -16.09 0.62 -23.07
CA GLU A 284 -14.66 0.56 -23.43
C GLU A 284 -13.81 -0.11 -22.34
N LEU A 285 -14.18 0.09 -21.07
CA LEU A 285 -13.57 -0.61 -19.94
C LEU A 285 -13.87 -2.10 -20.03
N ALA A 286 -15.13 -2.47 -20.24
CA ALA A 286 -15.55 -3.85 -20.39
C ALA A 286 -14.78 -4.57 -21.52
N ALA A 287 -14.62 -3.92 -22.67
CA ALA A 287 -13.82 -4.46 -23.78
C ALA A 287 -12.34 -4.65 -23.41
N ALA A 288 -11.75 -3.72 -22.65
CA ALA A 288 -10.37 -3.85 -22.17
C ALA A 288 -10.21 -5.00 -21.19
N LEU A 289 -11.11 -5.13 -20.20
CA LEU A 289 -11.05 -6.22 -19.21
C LEU A 289 -11.35 -7.59 -19.84
N GLN A 290 -12.25 -7.66 -20.84
CA GLN A 290 -12.49 -8.90 -21.59
C GLN A 290 -11.26 -9.36 -22.38
N ALA A 291 -10.45 -8.43 -22.87
CA ALA A 291 -9.22 -8.77 -23.57
C ALA A 291 -8.13 -9.29 -22.62
N ALA A 292 -8.01 -8.71 -21.43
CA ALA A 292 -6.95 -9.06 -20.48
C ALA A 292 -7.44 -9.05 -19.02
N THR A 293 -7.73 -10.23 -18.49
CA THR A 293 -8.05 -10.45 -17.07
C THR A 293 -7.32 -11.68 -16.55
N VAL A 294 -6.61 -11.53 -15.44
CA VAL A 294 -6.02 -12.63 -14.67
C VAL A 294 -6.86 -12.87 -13.42
N LEU A 295 -7.34 -14.10 -13.26
CA LEU A 295 -8.12 -14.52 -12.11
C LEU A 295 -7.20 -15.03 -11.00
N VAL A 296 -7.22 -14.36 -9.85
CA VAL A 296 -6.48 -14.76 -8.64
C VAL A 296 -7.40 -15.61 -7.77
N ALA A 297 -7.30 -16.92 -7.94
CA ALA A 297 -7.98 -17.90 -7.12
C ALA A 297 -7.40 -17.94 -5.69
N PRO A 298 -8.16 -18.48 -4.71
CA PRO A 298 -7.59 -18.91 -3.44
C PRO A 298 -6.36 -19.80 -3.64
N MET A 299 -5.40 -19.73 -2.73
CA MET A 299 -4.19 -20.55 -2.83
C MET A 299 -4.52 -22.03 -2.69
N THR A 300 -3.82 -22.84 -3.48
CA THR A 300 -3.78 -24.29 -3.32
C THR A 300 -3.00 -24.66 -2.05
N ALA A 301 -3.20 -25.89 -1.58
CA ALA A 301 -2.44 -26.44 -0.47
C ALA A 301 -0.91 -26.41 -0.71
N ALA A 302 -0.48 -26.57 -1.97
CA ALA A 302 0.93 -26.51 -2.35
C ALA A 302 1.46 -25.07 -2.24
N GLU A 303 0.74 -24.09 -2.79
CA GLU A 303 1.11 -22.66 -2.68
C GLU A 303 1.13 -22.20 -1.22
N LEU A 304 0.13 -22.57 -0.42
CA LEU A 304 0.09 -22.26 1.03
C LEU A 304 1.30 -22.85 1.75
N ARG A 305 1.67 -24.10 1.45
CA ARG A 305 2.88 -24.69 2.03
C ARG A 305 4.13 -23.90 1.66
N GLU A 306 4.24 -23.39 0.43
CA GLU A 306 5.36 -22.53 0.06
C GLU A 306 5.39 -21.23 0.88
N VAL A 307 4.23 -20.58 1.04
CA VAL A 307 4.08 -19.34 1.83
C VAL A 307 4.46 -19.55 3.29
N ILE A 308 4.21 -20.72 3.84
CA ILE A 308 4.58 -21.03 5.23
C ILE A 308 6.07 -21.40 5.31
N VAL A 309 6.53 -22.36 4.51
CA VAL A 309 7.85 -22.97 4.72
C VAL A 309 9.00 -22.10 4.20
N LYS A 310 8.84 -21.42 3.05
CA LYS A 310 9.96 -20.74 2.39
C LYS A 310 10.44 -19.47 3.14
N PRO A 311 9.56 -18.59 3.66
CA PRO A 311 10.02 -17.47 4.48
C PRO A 311 10.77 -17.91 5.74
N ALA A 312 10.26 -18.93 6.44
CA ALA A 312 10.94 -19.47 7.62
C ALA A 312 12.31 -20.05 7.27
N ALA A 313 12.41 -20.86 6.21
CA ALA A 313 13.68 -21.43 5.78
C ALA A 313 14.72 -20.36 5.42
N ARG A 314 14.28 -19.23 4.85
CA ARG A 314 15.16 -18.09 4.53
C ARG A 314 15.76 -17.46 5.79
N GLU A 315 14.97 -17.32 6.84
CA GLU A 315 15.42 -16.83 8.16
C GLU A 315 16.02 -17.96 9.02
N GLN A 316 16.30 -19.14 8.43
CA GLN A 316 16.86 -20.32 9.09
C GLN A 316 16.00 -20.87 10.23
N VAL A 317 14.69 -20.60 10.19
CA VAL A 317 13.68 -21.12 11.12
C VAL A 317 13.00 -22.33 10.48
N MET A 318 12.76 -23.37 11.28
CA MET A 318 12.01 -24.56 10.85
C MET A 318 10.59 -24.50 11.41
N VAL A 319 9.59 -24.64 10.53
CA VAL A 319 8.20 -24.81 10.94
C VAL A 319 7.90 -26.29 11.08
N GLU A 320 7.27 -26.69 12.19
CA GLU A 320 6.92 -28.09 12.43
C GLU A 320 6.00 -28.63 11.32
N PRO A 321 6.32 -29.78 10.68
CA PRO A 321 5.51 -30.31 9.58
C PRO A 321 4.04 -30.57 9.95
N ALA A 322 3.78 -30.96 11.20
CA ALA A 322 2.42 -31.14 11.72
C ALA A 322 1.65 -29.82 11.78
N LEU A 323 2.30 -28.73 12.23
CA LEU A 323 1.71 -27.40 12.24
C LEU A 323 1.40 -26.90 10.83
N VAL A 324 2.32 -27.11 9.88
CA VAL A 324 2.09 -26.76 8.46
C VAL A 324 0.88 -27.51 7.91
N ALA A 325 0.76 -28.81 8.20
CA ALA A 325 -0.38 -29.61 7.74
C ALA A 325 -1.72 -29.10 8.30
N THR A 326 -1.76 -28.75 9.60
CA THR A 326 -2.95 -28.19 10.25
C THR A 326 -3.35 -26.84 9.64
N ILE A 327 -2.40 -25.90 9.54
CA ILE A 327 -2.66 -24.56 8.99
C ILE A 327 -3.14 -24.66 7.53
N VAL A 328 -2.51 -25.52 6.72
CA VAL A 328 -2.92 -25.72 5.33
C VAL A 328 -4.33 -26.30 5.24
N ALA A 329 -4.67 -27.28 6.09
CA ALA A 329 -6.00 -27.88 6.11
C ALA A 329 -7.09 -26.86 6.50
N GLU A 330 -6.80 -25.96 7.45
CA GLU A 330 -7.73 -24.91 7.90
C GLU A 330 -7.84 -23.74 6.93
N ALA A 331 -6.76 -23.38 6.22
CA ALA A 331 -6.75 -22.22 5.33
C ALA A 331 -7.19 -22.54 3.89
N THR A 332 -7.14 -23.80 3.47
CA THR A 332 -7.49 -24.19 2.09
C THR A 332 -8.99 -24.03 1.84
N GLY A 333 -9.35 -23.23 0.83
CA GLY A 333 -10.75 -23.01 0.45
C GLY A 333 -11.46 -21.90 1.25
N GLU A 334 -10.83 -21.37 2.29
CA GLU A 334 -11.38 -20.31 3.13
C GLU A 334 -10.91 -18.91 2.67
N PRO A 335 -11.82 -18.03 2.21
CA PRO A 335 -11.45 -16.70 1.75
C PRO A 335 -10.88 -15.83 2.88
N GLY A 336 -9.79 -15.12 2.62
CA GLY A 336 -9.24 -14.15 3.58
C GLY A 336 -8.43 -14.73 4.73
N MET A 337 -8.08 -16.02 4.68
CA MET A 337 -7.22 -16.65 5.70
C MET A 337 -5.75 -16.24 5.61
N LEU A 338 -5.27 -15.71 4.48
CA LEU A 338 -3.84 -15.43 4.30
C LEU A 338 -3.25 -14.45 5.35
N PRO A 339 -3.90 -13.31 5.66
CA PRO A 339 -3.42 -12.44 6.75
C PRO A 339 -3.48 -13.11 8.12
N LEU A 340 -4.47 -13.98 8.36
CA LEU A 340 -4.62 -14.70 9.63
C LEU A 340 -3.54 -15.77 9.82
N VAL A 341 -3.21 -16.50 8.75
CA VAL A 341 -2.09 -17.46 8.73
C VAL A 341 -0.77 -16.74 9.01
N SER A 342 -0.53 -15.60 8.34
CA SER A 342 0.67 -14.79 8.57
C SER A 342 0.74 -14.25 10.01
N HIS A 343 -0.40 -13.91 10.62
CA HIS A 343 -0.47 -13.50 12.03
C HIS A 343 -0.17 -14.65 12.99
N ALA A 344 -0.79 -15.82 12.78
CA ALA A 344 -0.58 -16.99 13.62
C ALA A 344 0.87 -17.52 13.58
N LEU A 345 1.58 -17.29 12.47
CA LEU A 345 2.99 -17.68 12.32
C LEU A 345 3.98 -16.65 12.85
N LEU A 346 3.54 -15.42 13.09
CA LEU A 346 4.35 -14.35 13.68
C LEU A 346 4.38 -14.44 15.22
N GLU A 347 3.31 -14.96 15.83
CA GLU A 347 3.21 -15.20 17.29
C GLU A 347 4.03 -16.41 17.75
#